data_AF-A0A1W9W0V8-F1
#
_entry.id   AF-A0A1W9W0V8-F1
#
_cell.length_a   1.000
_cell.length_b   1.000
_cell.length_c   1.000
_cell.angle_alpha   90.00
_cell.angle_beta   90.00
_cell.angle_gamma   90.00
#
_symmetry.space_group_name_H-M   'P 1'
#
loop_
_entity.id
_entity.type
_entity.pdbx_description
1 polymer ?
#
loop_
_entity_poly.entity_id
_entity_poly.type
_entity_poly.pdbx_seq_one_letter_code
_entity_poly.pdbx_strand_id
1 'polypeptide(L)' 'MNFRCLKCEGEDYIVKTTFMAEKTPGLRLELGTYYLKICSNCGYTEMYSAKILDKDEEPKPQY' A
#
# COMPACT_ATOMS: atom_id res chain seq x y z
N MET A 1 -11.68 -11.65 3.04
CA MET A 1 -10.33 -12.14 2.67
C MET A 1 -9.65 -12.63 3.94
N ASN A 2 -9.27 -13.90 4.00
CA ASN A 2 -8.49 -14.43 5.13
C ASN A 2 -7.02 -14.07 4.90
N PHE A 3 -6.40 -13.34 5.83
CA PHE A 3 -4.97 -13.09 5.75
C PHE A 3 -4.22 -14.36 6.13
N ARG A 4 -3.29 -14.78 5.28
CA ARG A 4 -2.22 -15.70 5.65
C ARG A 4 -0.90 -15.11 5.22
N CYS A 5 0.05 -15.06 6.15
CA CYS A 5 1.41 -14.68 5.85
C CYS A 5 2.01 -15.62 4.80
N LEU A 6 2.52 -15.09 3.70
CA LEU A 6 3.18 -15.88 2.65
C LEU A 6 4.43 -16.64 3.13
N LYS A 7 5.02 -16.22 4.25
CA LYS A 7 6.24 -16.82 4.81
C LYS A 7 5.98 -17.86 5.88
N CYS A 8 5.05 -17.60 6.81
CA CYS A 8 4.86 -18.44 8.00
C CYS A 8 3.41 -18.86 8.24
N GLU A 9 2.51 -18.58 7.29
CA GLU A 9 1.08 -18.90 7.35
C GLU A 9 0.30 -18.31 8.54
N GLY A 10 0.91 -17.39 9.30
CA GLY A 10 0.27 -16.71 10.41
C GLY A 10 -0.91 -15.84 9.96
N GLU A 11 -1.93 -15.75 10.81
CA GLU A 11 -3.20 -15.07 10.51
C GLU A 11 -3.27 -13.65 11.11
N ASP A 12 -2.34 -13.31 12.00
CA ASP A 12 -2.25 -11.99 12.62
C ASP A 12 -1.33 -11.05 11.86
N TYR A 13 -1.79 -9.81 11.68
CA TYR A 13 -1.02 -8.73 11.05
C TYR A 13 -1.33 -7.35 11.65
N ILE A 14 -0.39 -6.44 11.39
CA ILE A 14 -0.50 -5.01 11.69
C ILE A 14 -0.40 -4.25 10.38
N VAL A 15 -1.23 -3.21 10.21
CA VAL A 15 -1.12 -2.28 9.08
C VAL A 15 -0.53 -0.96 9.56
N LYS A 16 0.45 -0.44 8.82
CA LYS A 16 1.03 0.90 9.04
C LYS A 16 0.99 1.71 7.76
N THR A 17 0.81 3.02 7.87
CA THR A 17 0.94 3.95 6.75
C THR A 17 2.36 4.52 6.71
N THR A 18 2.92 4.65 5.52
CA THR A 18 4.22 5.28 5.29
C THR A 18 4.17 6.19 4.06
N PHE A 19 5.01 7.22 4.05
CA PHE A 19 5.15 8.15 2.93
C PHE A 19 6.53 7.96 2.31
N MET A 20 6.60 7.79 1.00
CA MET A 20 7.86 7.58 0.28
C MET A 20 7.97 8.56 -0.88
N ALA A 21 9.18 9.09 -1.08
CA ALA A 21 9.47 9.93 -2.23
C ALA A 21 9.52 9.08 -3.50
N GLU A 22 8.71 9.47 -4.49
CA GLU A 22 8.63 8.85 -5.80
C GLU A 22 9.38 9.71 -6.83
N LYS A 23 10.07 9.03 -7.74
CA LYS A 23 10.70 9.69 -8.89
C LYS A 23 9.67 9.82 -10.00
N THR A 24 9.19 11.03 -10.21
CA THR A 24 8.40 11.40 -11.38
C THR A 24 9.30 11.81 -12.54
N PRO A 25 8.87 11.67 -13.81
CA PRO A 25 9.60 12.21 -14.95
C PRO A 25 9.70 13.75 -14.85
N GLY A 26 10.92 14.28 -14.93
CA GLY A 26 11.24 15.67 -14.59
C GLY A 26 11.75 15.82 -13.15
N LEU A 27 12.41 16.92 -12.82
CA LEU A 27 13.12 17.13 -11.54
C LEU A 27 12.22 17.21 -10.28
N ARG A 28 10.97 16.73 -10.36
CA ARG A 28 9.96 16.80 -9.29
C ARG A 28 9.94 15.50 -8.50
N LEU A 29 10.10 15.63 -7.19
CA LEU A 29 9.88 14.56 -6.21
C LEU A 29 8.46 14.70 -5.68
N GLU A 30 7.67 13.63 -5.79
CA GLU A 30 6.32 13.55 -5.22
C GLU A 30 6.32 12.59 -4.03
N LEU A 31 5.43 12.78 -3.05
CA LEU A 31 5.29 11.90 -1.90
C LEU A 31 4.11 10.94 -2.14
N GLY A 32 4.43 9.68 -2.41
CA GLY A 32 3.45 8.60 -2.48
C GLY A 32 3.05 8.12 -1.09
N THR A 33 1.76 7.79 -0.92
CA THR A 33 1.25 7.15 0.31
C THR A 33 1.19 5.65 0.11
N TYR A 34 1.80 4.92 1.03
CA TYR A 34 1.93 3.47 1.01
C TYR A 34 1.45 2.86 2.32
N TYR A 35 1.03 1.61 2.23
CA TYR A 35 0.58 0.84 3.36
C TYR A 35 1.45 -0.40 3.49
N LEU A 36 1.93 -0.63 4.70
CA LEU A 36 2.74 -1.77 5.09
C LEU A 36 1.86 -2.73 5.88
N LYS A 37 1.70 -3.95 5.37
CA LYS A 37 1.06 -5.05 6.08
C LYS A 37 2.14 -5.97 6.61
N ILE A 38 2.25 -6.03 7.93
CA ILE A 38 3.33 -6.68 8.65
C ILE A 38 2.76 -7.88 9.39
N CYS A 39 3.24 -9.08 9.11
CA CYS A 39 2.87 -10.27 9.87
C CYS A 39 3.38 -10.16 11.32
N SER A 40 2.47 -10.30 12.29
CA SER A 40 2.80 -10.18 13.72
C SER A 40 3.67 -11.33 14.22
N ASN A 41 3.69 -12.47 13.53
CA ASN A 41 4.44 -13.65 13.95
C ASN A 41 5.91 -13.62 13.47
N CYS A 42 6.15 -13.34 12.18
CA CYS A 42 7.50 -13.44 11.60
C CYS A 42 8.07 -12.14 11.02
N GLY A 43 7.29 -11.04 11.08
CA GLY A 43 7.71 -9.72 10.56
C GLY A 43 7.73 -9.60 9.04
N TYR A 44 7.28 -10.61 8.29
CA TYR A 44 7.14 -10.51 6.84
C TYR A 44 6.25 -9.32 6.49
N THR A 45 6.76 -8.43 5.63
CA THR A 45 6.14 -7.14 5.34
C THR A 45 5.82 -7.02 3.86
N GLU A 46 4.54 -6.81 3.55
CA GLU A 46 4.04 -6.51 2.21
C GLU A 46 3.76 -5.02 2.11
N MET A 47 4.21 -4.37 1.04
CA MET A 47 3.93 -2.96 0.77
C MET A 47 2.98 -2.83 -0.42
N TYR A 48 1.96 -2.00 -0.28
CA TYR A 48 1.00 -1.70 -1.34
C TYR A 48 0.67 -0.22 -1.37
N SER A 49 0.48 0.32 -2.58
CA SER A 49 -0.14 1.63 -2.77
C SER A 49 -1.65 1.42 -2.95
N ALA A 50 -2.46 2.23 -2.29
CA ALA A 50 -3.90 2.24 -2.49
C ALA A 50 -4.34 3.67 -2.78
N LYS A 51 -5.04 3.87 -3.90
CA LYS A 51 -5.80 5.10 -4.15
C LYS A 51 -7.12 4.98 -3.40
N ILE A 52 -7.43 5.98 -2.58
CA ILE A 52 -8.78 6.12 -2.05
C ILE A 52 -9.66 6.45 -3.25
N LEU A 53 -10.53 5.51 -3.63
CA LEU A 53 -11.62 5.80 -4.56
C LEU A 53 -12.68 6.50 -3.73
N ASP A 54 -12.70 7.83 -3.77
CA ASP A 54 -13.87 8.57 -3.30
C ASP A 54 -15.09 8.01 -4.03
N LYS A 55 -16.12 7.62 -3.28
CA LYS A 55 -17.30 6.93 -3.82
C LYS A 55 -18.12 7.79 -4.79
N ASP A 56 -17.74 9.05 -5.00
CA ASP A 56 -18.47 10.04 -5.78
C ASP A 56 -17.67 10.65 -6.95
N GLU A 57 -16.49 10.13 -7.30
CA GLU A 57 -15.82 10.52 -8.55
C GLU A 57 -16.02 9.46 -9.63
N GLU A 58 -16.93 9.74 -10.58
CA GLU A 58 -17.05 8.98 -11.81
C GLU A 58 -15.66 8.87 -12.49
N PRO A 59 -15.21 7.67 -12.88
CA PRO A 59 -13.92 7.50 -13.51
C PRO A 59 -13.92 8.23 -14.85
N LYS A 60 -13.29 9.41 -14.90
CA LYS A 60 -13.07 10.11 -16.15
C LYS A 60 -12.03 9.34 -16.96
N PRO A 61 -12.36 8.86 -18.17
CA PRO A 61 -11.37 8.25 -19.05
C PRO A 61 -10.32 9.32 -19.39
N GLN A 62 -9.05 8.99 -19.12
CA GLN A 62 -7.93 9.77 -19.64
C GLN A 62 -7.73 9.39 -21.11
N TYR A 63 -7.97 10.35 -22.00
CA TYR A 63 -7.62 10.29 -23.43
C TYR A 63 -6.17 10.74 -23.64
#